data_AF-A0A844EDS6-F1
#
_entry.id   AF-A0A844EDS6-F1
#
_cell.length_a   1.000
_cell.length_b   1.000
_cell.length_c   1.000
_cell.angle_alpha   90.00
_cell.angle_beta   90.00
_cell.angle_gamma   90.00
#
_symmetry.space_group_name_H-M   'P 1'
#
loop_
_entity.id
_entity.type
_entity.pdbx_description
1 polymer ?
#
loop_
_entity_poly.entity_id
_entity_poly.type
_entity_poly.pdbx_seq_one_letter_code
_entity_poly.pdbx_strand_id
1 'polypeptide(L)'
;ALTPIAPTAYNYVNHMYAALYRGTPQRAISALLPCYWLYNEIGKAIISQGSPVSLYQQWIETYDSEGYTDSVNQMINLTNLAASQVDDAERQQMTDVFIKSSAYELGYWQMSLKHEDWDALTR
;
A
#
# COMPACT_ATOMS: atom_id res chain seq x y z
N ALA A 1 -23.48 9.24 0.32
CA ALA A 1 -22.85 10.09 -0.70
C ALA A 1 -21.79 9.26 -1.40
N LEU A 2 -21.66 9.36 -2.73
CA LEU A 2 -20.55 8.70 -3.46
C LEU A 2 -19.34 9.64 -3.39
N THR A 3 -18.31 9.26 -2.64
CA THR A 3 -17.03 9.97 -2.63
C THR A 3 -16.35 9.77 -4.00
N PRO A 4 -16.05 10.83 -4.77
CA PRO A 4 -15.34 10.70 -6.04
C PRO A 4 -13.93 10.14 -5.84
N ILE A 5 -13.42 9.40 -6.83
CA ILE A 5 -12.04 8.89 -6.81
C ILE A 5 -11.07 10.05 -7.05
N ALA A 6 -10.15 10.29 -6.12
CA ALA A 6 -9.09 11.27 -6.29
C ALA A 6 -8.05 10.83 -7.34
N PRO A 7 -7.38 11.76 -8.04
CA PRO A 7 -6.32 11.44 -9.01
C PRO A 7 -5.23 10.51 -8.45
N THR A 8 -4.79 10.72 -7.21
CA THR A 8 -3.78 9.86 -6.59
C THR A 8 -4.27 8.43 -6.40
N ALA A 9 -5.51 8.24 -5.93
CA ALA A 9 -6.11 6.91 -5.81
C ALA A 9 -6.26 6.22 -7.18
N TYR A 10 -6.69 6.97 -8.20
CA TYR A 10 -6.78 6.47 -9.57
C TYR A 10 -5.42 5.99 -10.09
N ASN A 11 -4.37 6.79 -9.90
CA ASN A 11 -3.02 6.44 -10.37
C ASN A 11 -2.41 5.27 -9.60
N TYR A 12 -2.64 5.19 -8.28
CA TYR A 12 -2.14 4.06 -7.49
C TYR A 12 -2.77 2.74 -7.95
N VAL A 13 -4.08 2.71 -8.18
CA VAL A 13 -4.77 1.52 -8.70
C VAL A 13 -4.27 1.15 -10.11
N ASN A 14 -4.09 2.15 -10.99
CA ASN A 14 -3.54 1.90 -12.33
C ASN A 14 -2.09 1.40 -12.30
N HIS A 15 -1.27 1.85 -11.34
CA HIS A 15 0.07 1.32 -11.12
C HIS A 15 0.04 -0.17 -10.78
N MET A 16 -0.85 -0.60 -9.88
CA MET A 16 -1.02 -2.02 -9.55
C MET A 16 -1.49 -2.84 -10.76
N TYR A 17 -2.45 -2.33 -11.53
CA TYR A 17 -2.87 -2.99 -12.77
C TYR A 17 -1.74 -3.05 -13.81
N ALA A 18 -0.93 -1.99 -13.95
CA ALA A 18 0.19 -1.97 -14.88
C ALA A 18 1.28 -2.98 -14.48
N ALA A 19 1.56 -3.14 -13.18
CA ALA A 19 2.48 -4.14 -12.66
C ALA A 19 2.06 -5.57 -13.07
N LEU A 20 0.75 -5.84 -13.12
CA LEU A 20 0.20 -7.11 -13.58
C LEU A 20 0.18 -7.25 -15.10
N TYR A 21 -0.52 -6.34 -15.80
CA TYR A 21 -0.81 -6.50 -17.23
C TYR A 21 0.41 -6.27 -18.14
N ARG A 22 1.37 -5.44 -17.70
CA ARG A 22 2.60 -5.14 -18.45
C ARG A 22 3.84 -5.77 -17.83
N GLY A 23 3.67 -6.46 -16.70
CA GLY A 23 4.74 -7.13 -15.98
C GLY A 23 4.42 -8.60 -15.79
N THR A 24 4.53 -9.05 -14.54
CA THR A 24 4.37 -10.45 -14.15
C THR A 24 3.47 -10.54 -12.92
N PRO A 25 2.86 -11.70 -12.65
CA PRO A 25 2.16 -11.92 -11.37
C PRO A 25 3.05 -11.65 -10.16
N GLN A 26 4.35 -11.99 -10.23
CA GLN A 26 5.34 -11.74 -9.18
C GLN A 26 5.52 -10.24 -8.93
N ARG A 27 5.58 -9.44 -10.01
CA ARG A 27 5.62 -7.98 -9.93
C ARG A 27 4.34 -7.41 -9.32
N ALA A 28 3.17 -7.94 -9.70
CA ALA A 28 1.90 -7.52 -9.11
C ALA A 28 1.82 -7.81 -7.60
N ILE A 29 2.30 -8.99 -7.16
CA ILE A 29 2.43 -9.34 -5.74
C ILE A 29 3.31 -8.31 -5.01
N SER A 30 4.47 -7.97 -5.59
CA SER A 30 5.38 -6.98 -5.00
C SER A 30 4.78 -5.56 -4.94
N ALA A 31 3.99 -5.16 -5.95
CA ALA A 31 3.27 -3.89 -5.96
C ALA A 31 2.17 -3.80 -4.88
N LEU A 32 1.62 -4.93 -4.42
CA LEU A 32 0.61 -4.99 -3.37
C LEU A 32 1.21 -4.98 -1.95
N LEU A 33 2.41 -5.52 -1.76
CA LEU A 33 2.99 -5.71 -0.43
C LEU A 33 3.03 -4.44 0.46
N PRO A 34 3.36 -3.23 -0.06
CA PRO A 34 3.41 -2.03 0.78
C PRO A 34 2.12 -1.70 1.52
N CYS A 35 0.94 -1.94 0.92
CA CYS A 35 -0.32 -1.58 1.57
C CYS A 35 -0.59 -2.44 2.81
N TYR A 36 -0.11 -3.69 2.84
CA TYR A 36 -0.16 -4.53 4.03
C TYR A 36 0.89 -4.08 5.04
N TRP A 37 2.15 -4.06 4.61
CA TRP A 37 3.27 -3.92 5.52
C TRP A 37 3.32 -2.54 6.18
N LEU A 38 3.18 -1.47 5.39
CA LEU A 38 3.27 -0.10 5.88
C LEU A 38 2.18 0.21 6.91
N TYR A 39 0.95 -0.27 6.69
CA TYR A 39 -0.14 -0.07 7.64
C TYR A 39 0.12 -0.79 8.97
N ASN A 40 0.66 -2.01 8.93
CA ASN A 40 1.02 -2.74 10.15
C ASN A 40 2.13 -2.04 10.94
N GLU A 41 3.16 -1.53 10.25
CA GLU A 41 4.22 -0.74 10.88
C GLU A 41 3.67 0.55 11.50
N ILE A 42 2.75 1.26 10.82
CA ILE A 42 2.11 2.45 11.38
C ILE A 42 1.30 2.11 12.63
N GLY A 43 0.46 1.07 12.59
CA GLY A 43 -0.36 0.64 13.73
C GLY A 43 0.52 0.37 14.96
N LYS A 44 1.56 -0.46 14.79
CA LYS A 44 2.56 -0.78 15.82
C LYS A 44 3.28 0.44 16.36
N ALA A 45 3.60 1.41 15.49
CA ALA A 45 4.34 2.61 15.88
C ALA A 45 3.50 3.58 16.74
N ILE A 46 2.17 3.57 16.60
CA ILE A 46 1.30 4.57 17.25
C ILE A 46 0.34 3.99 18.29
N ILE A 47 0.25 2.66 18.45
CA ILE A 47 -0.63 2.03 19.44
C ILE A 47 -0.36 2.50 20.87
N SER A 48 0.90 2.72 21.24
CA SER A 48 1.25 3.21 22.59
C SER A 48 0.82 4.66 22.83
N GLN A 49 0.64 5.45 21.77
CA GLN A 49 0.10 6.81 21.86
C GLN A 49 -1.44 6.78 21.94
N GLY A 50 -2.05 5.88 21.16
CA GLY A 50 -3.50 5.74 21.08
C GLY A 50 -4.20 6.98 20.50
N SER A 51 -5.52 6.96 20.51
CA SER A 51 -6.35 8.09 20.08
C SER A 51 -7.55 8.29 21.02
N PRO A 52 -7.87 9.54 21.40
CA PRO A 52 -9.10 9.83 22.15
C PRO A 52 -10.37 9.69 21.28
N VAL A 53 -10.22 9.65 19.95
CA VAL A 53 -11.31 9.38 19.02
C VAL A 53 -11.42 7.87 18.82
N SER A 54 -12.53 7.29 19.25
CA SER A 54 -12.76 5.84 19.23
C SER A 54 -12.60 5.22 17.84
N LEU A 55 -13.06 5.90 16.78
CA LEU A 55 -12.90 5.43 15.41
C LEU A 55 -11.43 5.29 15.00
N TYR A 56 -10.58 6.26 15.36
CA TYR A 56 -9.16 6.20 15.04
C TYR A 56 -8.45 5.17 15.92
N GLN A 57 -8.85 5.02 17.19
CA GLN A 57 -8.33 3.96 18.06
C GLN A 57 -8.60 2.57 17.47
N GLN A 58 -9.83 2.31 17.00
CA GLN A 58 -10.17 1.06 16.33
C GLN A 58 -9.35 0.81 15.06
N TRP A 59 -9.08 1.88 14.29
CA TRP A 59 -8.20 1.80 13.12
C TRP A 59 -6.79 1.37 13.54
N ILE A 60 -6.20 2.01 14.57
CA ILE A 60 -4.86 1.69 15.07
C ILE A 60 -4.80 0.23 15.56
N GLU A 61 -5.75 -0.19 16.38
CA GLU A 61 -5.86 -1.55 16.92
C GLU A 61 -5.99 -2.60 15.81
N THR A 62 -6.71 -2.28 14.73
CA THR A 62 -6.84 -3.17 13.58
C THR A 62 -5.48 -3.47 12.97
N TYR A 63 -4.69 -2.42 12.71
CA TYR A 63 -3.40 -2.58 12.04
C TYR A 63 -2.27 -3.03 12.98
N ASP A 64 -2.39 -2.85 14.29
CA ASP A 64 -1.48 -3.43 15.29
C ASP A 64 -1.78 -4.92 15.59
N SER A 65 -3.00 -5.39 15.30
CA SER A 65 -3.46 -6.72 15.70
C SER A 65 -2.58 -7.89 15.22
N GLU A 66 -2.57 -8.97 16.01
CA GLU A 66 -1.88 -10.22 15.65
C GLU A 66 -2.40 -10.79 14.33
N GLY A 67 -3.72 -10.81 14.12
CA GLY A 67 -4.32 -11.33 12.89
C GLY A 67 -3.94 -10.53 11.63
N TYR A 68 -3.80 -9.20 11.75
CA TYR A 68 -3.30 -8.39 10.65
C TYR A 68 -1.80 -8.62 10.42
N THR A 69 -1.01 -8.70 11.51
CA THR A 69 0.42 -9.05 11.45
C THR A 69 0.66 -10.41 10.77
N ASP A 70 -0.17 -11.41 11.04
CA ASP A 70 -0.09 -12.72 10.37
C ASP A 70 -0.35 -12.61 8.87
N SER A 71 -1.32 -11.79 8.46
CA SER A 71 -1.62 -11.53 7.05
C SER A 71 -0.46 -10.83 6.34
N VAL A 72 0.20 -9.89 7.02
CA VAL A 72 1.41 -9.20 6.53
C VAL A 72 2.54 -10.19 6.34
N ASN A 73 2.81 -11.04 7.34
CA ASN A 73 3.84 -12.08 7.27
C ASN A 73 3.59 -13.06 6.11
N GLN A 74 2.33 -13.45 5.89
CA GLN A 74 1.96 -14.28 4.74
C GLN A 74 2.27 -13.58 3.41
N MET A 75 1.95 -12.29 3.29
CA MET A 75 2.23 -11.52 2.07
C MET A 75 3.73 -11.31 1.83
N ILE A 76 4.52 -11.09 2.90
CA ILE A 76 6.00 -11.03 2.83
C ILE A 76 6.55 -12.37 2.34
N ASN A 77 6.11 -13.48 2.93
CA ASN A 77 6.56 -14.82 2.53
C ASN A 77 6.18 -15.16 1.09
N LEU A 78 4.96 -14.80 0.65
CA LEU A 78 4.53 -14.95 -0.73
C LEU A 78 5.40 -14.13 -1.69
N THR A 79 5.72 -12.88 -1.32
CA THR A 79 6.58 -12.01 -2.14
C THR A 79 8.00 -12.57 -2.24
N ASN A 80 8.55 -13.09 -1.14
CA ASN A 80 9.86 -13.75 -1.13
C ASN A 80 9.87 -15.01 -2.01
N LEU A 81 8.83 -15.84 -1.95
CA LEU A 81 8.67 -17.00 -2.80
C LEU A 81 8.50 -16.64 -4.28
N ALA A 82 7.77 -15.56 -4.58
CA ALA A 82 7.65 -15.03 -5.94
C ALA A 82 9.01 -14.56 -6.47
N ALA A 83 9.78 -13.84 -5.63
CA ALA A 83 11.09 -13.35 -5.99
C ALA A 83 12.11 -14.49 -6.22
N SER A 84 12.01 -15.62 -5.53
CA SER A 84 12.95 -16.74 -5.73
C SER A 84 12.78 -17.47 -7.07
N GLN A 85 11.67 -17.20 -7.79
CA GLN A 85 11.34 -17.85 -9.07
C GLN A 85 11.68 -17.02 -10.30
N VAL A 86 12.27 -15.84 -10.11
CA VAL A 86 12.57 -14.90 -11.21
C VAL A 86 14.06 -14.56 -11.25
N ASP A 87 14.53 -14.09 -12.40
CA ASP A 87 15.89 -13.61 -12.58
C ASP A 87 16.12 -12.25 -11.90
N ASP A 88 17.37 -11.79 -11.89
CA ASP A 88 17.74 -10.54 -11.21
C ASP A 88 17.13 -9.30 -11.87
N ALA A 89 16.87 -9.34 -13.18
CA ALA A 89 16.25 -8.24 -13.90
C ALA A 89 14.80 -8.05 -13.44
N GLU A 90 14.03 -9.14 -13.36
CA GLU A 90 12.66 -9.09 -12.86
C GLU A 90 12.62 -8.81 -11.35
N ARG A 91 13.56 -9.35 -10.57
CA ARG A 91 13.70 -9.02 -9.14
C ARG A 91 13.89 -7.52 -8.91
N GLN A 92 14.71 -6.86 -9.75
CA GLN A 92 14.84 -5.40 -9.72
C GLN A 92 13.51 -4.71 -10.06
N GLN A 93 12.76 -5.21 -11.06
CA GLN A 93 11.44 -4.65 -11.37
C GLN A 93 10.43 -4.83 -10.23
N MET A 94 10.48 -5.94 -9.49
CA MET A 94 9.70 -6.13 -8.26
C MET A 94 10.06 -5.06 -7.22
N THR A 95 11.35 -4.84 -6.97
CA THR A 95 11.80 -3.76 -6.07
C THR A 95 11.30 -2.39 -6.51
N ASP A 96 11.38 -2.07 -7.81
CA ASP A 96 10.95 -0.78 -8.33
C ASP A 96 9.44 -0.54 -8.13
N VAL A 97 8.60 -1.55 -8.34
CA VAL A 97 7.15 -1.41 -8.13
C VAL A 97 6.78 -1.35 -6.66
N PHE A 98 7.50 -2.07 -5.79
CA PHE A 98 7.35 -1.97 -4.33
C PHE A 98 7.63 -0.54 -3.86
N ILE A 99 8.76 0.05 -4.28
CA ILE A 99 9.12 1.43 -3.91
C ILE A 99 8.08 2.44 -4.41
N LYS A 100 7.60 2.28 -5.65
CA LYS A 100 6.54 3.14 -6.20
C LYS A 100 5.24 3.02 -5.43
N SER A 101 4.82 1.80 -5.07
CA SER A 101 3.63 1.59 -4.24
C SER A 101 3.78 2.24 -2.86
N SER A 102 4.94 2.14 -2.22
CA SER A 102 5.22 2.85 -0.95
C SER A 102 5.14 4.37 -1.10
N ALA A 103 5.58 4.93 -2.23
CA ALA A 103 5.42 6.36 -2.51
C ALA A 103 3.94 6.74 -2.74
N TYR A 104 3.17 5.87 -3.41
CA TYR A 104 1.73 6.06 -3.56
C TYR A 104 0.99 6.00 -2.22
N GLU A 105 1.41 5.17 -1.25
CA GLU A 105 0.84 5.18 0.11
C GLU A 105 1.01 6.54 0.79
N LEU A 106 2.19 7.15 0.70
CA LEU A 106 2.41 8.52 1.19
C LEU A 106 1.49 9.51 0.44
N GLY A 107 1.36 9.37 -0.87
CA GLY A 107 0.40 10.12 -1.67
C GLY A 107 -1.05 9.94 -1.20
N TYR A 108 -1.42 8.72 -0.80
CA TYR A 108 -2.76 8.36 -0.34
C TYR A 108 -3.13 9.07 0.97
N TRP A 109 -2.17 9.19 1.90
CA TRP A 109 -2.31 10.02 3.08
C TRP A 109 -2.45 11.50 2.71
N GLN A 110 -1.60 11.98 1.80
CA GLN A 110 -1.55 13.39 1.41
C GLN A 110 -2.82 13.84 0.67
N MET A 111 -3.36 13.03 -0.24
CA MET A 111 -4.59 13.33 -0.98
C MET A 111 -5.77 13.45 -0.03
N SER A 112 -5.78 12.61 1.03
CA SER A 112 -6.84 12.63 2.05
C SER A 112 -6.77 13.90 2.88
N LEU A 113 -5.58 14.35 3.27
CA LEU A 113 -5.40 15.61 4.00
C LEU A 113 -5.74 16.86 3.18
N LYS A 114 -5.52 16.82 1.85
CA LYS A 114 -5.77 17.94 0.95
C LYS A 114 -7.18 17.95 0.34
N HIS A 115 -7.95 16.89 0.57
CA HIS A 115 -9.21 16.64 -0.15
C HIS A 115 -9.00 16.74 -1.67
N GLU A 116 -7.97 16.05 -2.18
CA GLU A 116 -7.58 16.11 -3.58
C GLU A 116 -8.75 15.77 -4.51
N ASP A 117 -8.93 16.60 -5.53
CA ASP A 117 -9.89 16.43 -6.61
C ASP A 117 -9.19 16.53 -7.97
N TRP A 118 -9.94 16.29 -9.04
CA TRP A 118 -9.40 16.38 -10.40
C TRP A 118 -9.05 17.80 -10.83
N ASP A 119 -9.61 18.83 -10.19
CA ASP A 119 -9.26 20.23 -10.45
C ASP A 119 -7.85 20.58 -9.94
N ALA A 120 -7.24 19.73 -9.10
CA ALA A 120 -5.84 19.88 -8.71
C ALA A 120 -4.86 19.65 -9.88
N LEU A 121 -5.28 18.95 -10.94
CA LEU A 121 -4.44 18.67 -12.12
C LEU A 121 -4.51 19.74 -13.21
N THR A 122 -5.50 20.62 -13.16
CA THR A 122 -5.77 21.64 -14.18
C THR A 122 -5.44 23.06 -13.72
N ARG A 123 -4.97 23.22 -12.48
CA ARG A 123 -4.46 24.46 -11.88
C ARG A 123 -2.94 24.55 -12.00
#